data_AF-A0AA38I420-F1
#
_entry.id   AF-A0AA38I420-F1
#
_cell.length_a   1.000
_cell.length_b   1.000
_cell.length_c   1.000
_cell.angle_alpha   90.00
_cell.angle_beta   90.00
_cell.angle_gamma   90.00
#
_symmetry.space_group_name_H-M   'P 1'
#
loop_
_entity.id
_entity.type
_entity.pdbx_description
1 polymer ?
#
loop_
_entity_poly.entity_id
_entity_poly.type
_entity_poly.pdbx_seq_one_letter_code
_entity_poly.pdbx_strand_id
1 'polypeptide(L)'
;MTIDRAATDPTNSSLETDYDEKTGVSDSNEEPATPPSEKTEEEPEWTDLLGSGSVMKKIITQGSPNTRPDRRMKCVVNYELSLADGKLVERKDNVEIQLGDCDVVQGLDVAVGLMNVGEKCRLKIEPRLAFGTVGLSPKIPPNAKVVYDVELVAAEPEEDPESLSILERKLQGNKKRERGNWWYGRGENTLAIQCYRRALDFLDEVEGGITPTEKKSEEVSDSALQDLLEDRISVCNNMAAAQIKLELYDAALNSLQTVLRCQPNNVKALFRKAKVHKAKNDLNAAVKCLKKADEVSPSNPDVQKELASINKLMQKQKASERELARRMFGDRKTSVKEKKNESKHNILLWSATLAASFAIGLVGIAAYRLKFA
;
A
#
# COMPACT_ATOMS: atom_id res chain seq x y z
N MET A 1 45.91 -43.53 11.69
CA MET A 1 45.12 -44.10 12.80
C MET A 1 43.73 -43.47 12.71
N THR A 2 42.86 -43.86 11.77
CA THR A 2 41.90 -45.01 11.78
C THR A 2 41.07 -45.10 13.07
N ILE A 3 39.74 -45.24 13.13
CA ILE A 3 38.61 -45.46 12.19
C ILE A 3 37.32 -45.11 13.00
N ASP A 4 36.26 -44.72 12.28
CA ASP A 4 34.84 -44.64 12.64
C ASP A 4 34.21 -45.86 13.34
N ARG A 5 32.92 -45.68 13.72
CA ARG A 5 31.85 -46.68 13.99
C ARG A 5 31.70 -47.12 15.45
N ALA A 6 30.50 -47.38 15.98
CA ALA A 6 29.12 -47.18 15.53
C ALA A 6 28.16 -47.41 16.72
N ALA A 7 26.91 -46.96 16.52
CA ALA A 7 25.60 -47.45 16.96
C ALA A 7 25.50 -48.58 18.02
N THR A 8 24.60 -48.43 19.00
CA THR A 8 23.24 -49.05 19.09
C THR A 8 22.70 -49.02 20.53
N ASP A 9 21.46 -48.54 20.70
CA ASP A 9 20.55 -48.86 21.82
C ASP A 9 20.30 -50.38 21.92
N PRO A 10 19.96 -50.95 23.11
CA PRO A 10 18.53 -51.13 23.41
C PRO A 10 18.11 -51.22 24.90
N THR A 11 16.90 -50.70 25.15
CA THR A 11 15.79 -51.19 26.00
C THR A 11 16.01 -52.07 27.26
N ASN A 12 15.35 -51.61 28.33
CA ASN A 12 14.47 -52.35 29.25
C ASN A 12 15.09 -53.30 30.29
N SER A 13 14.94 -52.97 31.58
CA SER A 13 14.51 -53.94 32.61
C SER A 13 14.27 -53.25 33.95
N SER A 14 13.08 -53.49 34.48
CA SER A 14 12.58 -53.26 35.83
C SER A 14 13.52 -53.78 36.92
N LEU A 15 13.54 -53.11 38.07
CA LEU A 15 13.69 -53.74 39.39
C LEU A 15 12.97 -52.91 40.46
N GLU A 16 12.12 -53.63 41.18
CA GLU A 16 11.27 -53.26 42.30
C GLU A 16 12.08 -52.82 43.53
N THR A 17 11.50 -51.97 44.37
CA THR A 17 11.66 -52.10 45.83
C THR A 17 10.34 -51.78 46.52
N ASP A 18 9.90 -52.78 47.28
CA ASP A 18 8.77 -52.80 48.20
C ASP A 18 8.86 -51.74 49.28
N TYR A 19 7.69 -51.22 49.69
CA TYR A 19 7.37 -50.94 51.10
C TYR A 19 5.86 -51.10 51.32
N ASP A 20 5.50 -52.27 51.84
CA ASP A 20 4.34 -52.56 52.71
C ASP A 20 4.25 -51.56 53.89
N GLU A 21 3.16 -51.30 54.62
CA GLU A 21 1.73 -51.62 54.60
C GLU A 21 1.13 -50.86 55.82
N LYS A 22 -0.21 -50.77 55.92
CA LYS A 22 -1.07 -50.48 57.11
C LYS A 22 -1.46 -49.01 57.31
N THR A 23 -2.72 -48.63 57.55
CA THR A 23 -4.02 -49.27 57.89
C THR A 23 -5.08 -48.16 57.65
N GLY A 24 -6.16 -48.37 56.89
CA GLY A 24 -7.44 -48.89 57.37
C GLY A 24 -8.23 -47.89 58.22
N VAL A 25 -9.29 -47.27 57.68
CA VAL A 25 -10.64 -47.08 58.28
C VAL A 25 -11.58 -46.54 57.19
N SER A 26 -12.73 -47.20 57.06
CA SER A 26 -13.92 -46.85 56.27
C SER A 26 -14.68 -45.66 56.84
N ASP A 27 -15.17 -44.76 56.00
CA ASP A 27 -16.41 -44.04 56.33
C ASP A 27 -17.23 -43.72 55.06
N SER A 28 -18.47 -44.15 55.11
CA SER A 28 -19.53 -43.95 54.11
C SER A 28 -20.19 -42.61 54.33
N ASN A 29 -20.34 -41.78 53.29
CA ASN A 29 -21.39 -40.76 53.24
C ASN A 29 -21.71 -40.43 51.77
N GLU A 30 -22.88 -40.90 51.32
CA GLU A 30 -23.62 -40.37 50.17
C GLU A 30 -24.28 -39.05 50.57
N GLU A 31 -24.07 -37.98 49.79
CA GLU A 31 -24.96 -36.81 49.70
C GLU A 31 -24.78 -36.16 48.29
N PRO A 32 -25.76 -35.36 47.82
CA PRO A 32 -26.51 -35.68 46.61
C PRO A 32 -25.97 -35.02 45.34
N ALA A 33 -26.26 -35.67 44.21
CA ALA A 33 -26.02 -35.13 42.87
C ALA A 33 -26.79 -33.81 42.68
N THR A 34 -26.04 -32.72 42.49
CA THR A 34 -26.54 -31.46 41.96
C THR A 34 -27.08 -31.67 40.53
N PRO A 35 -28.26 -31.12 40.17
CA PRO A 35 -28.74 -31.19 38.80
C PRO A 35 -27.77 -30.43 37.87
N PRO A 36 -27.63 -30.84 36.60
CA PRO A 36 -26.80 -30.11 35.65
C PRO A 36 -27.38 -28.72 35.47
N SER A 37 -26.61 -27.67 35.77
CA SER A 37 -26.98 -26.30 35.43
C SER A 37 -27.23 -26.21 33.93
N GLU A 38 -28.43 -25.79 33.55
CA GLU A 38 -28.75 -25.40 32.18
C GLU A 38 -27.67 -24.45 31.67
N LYS A 39 -26.94 -24.88 30.62
CA LYS A 39 -26.06 -24.00 29.87
C LYS A 39 -26.93 -22.93 29.23
N THR A 40 -27.01 -21.78 29.87
CA THR A 40 -27.45 -20.56 29.21
C THR A 40 -26.44 -20.34 28.08
N GLU A 41 -26.87 -20.40 26.82
CA GLU A 41 -26.04 -20.07 25.68
C GLU A 41 -25.67 -18.59 25.80
N GLU A 42 -24.51 -18.30 26.41
CA GLU A 42 -23.95 -16.95 26.46
C GLU A 42 -23.82 -16.47 25.02
N GLU A 43 -24.51 -15.38 24.68
CA GLU A 43 -24.42 -14.81 23.34
C GLU A 43 -22.94 -14.55 22.99
N PRO A 44 -22.47 -14.95 21.79
CA PRO A 44 -21.05 -14.81 21.48
C PRO A 44 -20.64 -13.34 21.57
N GLU A 45 -19.62 -13.08 22.38
CA GLU A 45 -19.14 -11.73 22.71
C GLU A 45 -18.45 -11.09 21.48
N TRP A 46 -18.59 -9.76 21.35
CA TRP A 46 -17.87 -8.99 20.34
C TRP A 46 -16.47 -8.67 20.83
N THR A 47 -15.45 -9.11 20.12
CA THR A 47 -14.05 -8.79 20.38
C THR A 47 -13.58 -7.67 19.46
N ASP A 48 -12.91 -6.65 20.01
CA ASP A 48 -12.24 -5.61 19.23
C ASP A 48 -10.84 -6.06 18.83
N LEU A 49 -10.60 -6.23 17.53
CA LEU A 49 -9.33 -6.77 17.03
C LEU A 49 -8.18 -5.75 17.07
N LEU A 50 -8.49 -4.45 17.10
CA LEU A 50 -7.49 -3.37 17.03
C LEU A 50 -7.45 -2.50 18.30
N GLY A 51 -8.40 -2.67 19.21
CA GLY A 51 -8.59 -1.83 20.40
C GLY A 51 -9.18 -0.43 20.10
N SER A 52 -9.44 -0.13 18.82
CA SER A 52 -9.97 1.16 18.36
C SER A 52 -11.47 1.12 18.02
N GLY A 53 -12.11 -0.03 18.14
CA GLY A 53 -13.48 -0.32 17.70
C GLY A 53 -13.65 -0.40 16.18
N SER A 54 -12.55 -0.33 15.41
CA SER A 54 -12.61 -0.22 13.95
C SER A 54 -12.84 -1.54 13.22
N VAL A 55 -12.51 -2.66 13.87
CA VAL A 55 -12.81 -4.02 13.39
C VAL A 55 -13.28 -4.84 14.59
N MET A 56 -14.59 -5.04 14.68
CA MET A 56 -15.20 -5.88 15.70
C MET A 56 -15.47 -7.26 15.13
N LYS A 57 -15.16 -8.32 15.86
CA LYS A 57 -15.35 -9.72 15.47
C LYS A 57 -16.24 -10.44 16.47
N LYS A 58 -17.19 -11.22 15.96
CA LYS A 58 -18.02 -12.15 16.74
C LYS A 58 -17.87 -13.53 16.14
N ILE A 59 -17.30 -14.48 16.89
CA ILE A 59 -17.15 -15.86 16.41
C ILE A 59 -18.50 -16.56 16.48
N ILE A 60 -18.90 -17.18 15.36
CA ILE A 60 -20.14 -17.97 15.24
C ILE A 60 -19.82 -19.45 15.40
N THR A 61 -18.75 -19.91 14.76
CA THR A 61 -18.28 -21.30 14.84
C THR A 61 -16.76 -21.28 14.99
N GLN A 62 -16.24 -21.96 16.01
CA GLN A 62 -14.81 -22.08 16.22
C GLN A 62 -14.18 -22.95 15.12
N GLY A 63 -13.03 -22.51 14.61
CA GLY A 63 -12.19 -23.32 13.73
C GLY A 63 -11.26 -24.25 14.50
N SER A 64 -10.46 -25.03 13.77
CA SER A 64 -9.46 -25.92 14.34
C SER A 64 -8.36 -25.12 15.07
N PRO A 65 -8.07 -25.40 16.35
CA PRO A 65 -7.09 -24.62 17.09
C PRO A 65 -5.68 -24.70 16.47
N ASN A 66 -4.89 -23.63 16.63
CA ASN A 66 -3.51 -23.52 16.14
C ASN A 66 -3.36 -23.65 14.61
N THR A 67 -4.37 -23.22 13.85
CA THR A 67 -4.34 -23.25 12.37
C THR A 67 -4.41 -21.84 11.76
N ARG A 68 -4.04 -20.80 12.54
CA ARG A 68 -4.06 -19.42 12.04
C ARG A 68 -3.07 -19.25 10.88
N PRO A 69 -3.47 -18.58 9.79
CA PRO A 69 -2.59 -18.36 8.65
C PRO A 69 -1.51 -17.31 8.97
N ASP A 70 -0.30 -17.57 8.50
CA ASP A 70 0.80 -16.60 8.49
C ASP A 70 0.69 -15.62 7.32
N ARG A 71 1.35 -14.46 7.47
CA ARG A 71 1.42 -13.46 6.40
C ARG A 71 2.00 -14.09 5.13
N ARG A 72 1.39 -13.77 3.98
CA ARG A 72 1.63 -14.35 2.65
C ARG A 72 1.09 -15.77 2.45
N MET A 73 0.36 -16.38 3.36
CA MET A 73 -0.35 -17.61 3.01
C MET A 73 -1.51 -17.31 2.04
N LYS A 74 -1.77 -18.25 1.13
CA LYS A 74 -2.95 -18.30 0.28
C LYS A 74 -4.12 -18.80 1.12
N CYS A 75 -5.07 -17.92 1.38
CA CYS A 75 -6.27 -18.23 2.15
C CYS A 75 -7.47 -18.36 1.21
N VAL A 76 -8.28 -19.39 1.43
CA VAL A 76 -9.58 -19.57 0.76
C VAL A 76 -10.66 -19.15 1.74
N VAL A 77 -11.47 -18.17 1.35
CA VAL A 77 -12.56 -17.66 2.19
C VAL A 77 -13.91 -17.69 1.48
N ASN A 78 -14.96 -17.98 2.22
CA ASN A 78 -16.34 -17.67 1.81
C ASN A 78 -16.76 -16.42 2.58
N TYR A 79 -17.46 -15.50 1.91
CA TYR A 79 -18.03 -14.37 2.63
C TYR A 79 -19.33 -13.81 2.05
N GLU A 80 -20.11 -13.21 2.93
CA GLU A 80 -21.21 -12.32 2.59
C GLU A 80 -20.91 -10.92 3.10
N LEU A 81 -21.06 -9.93 2.21
CA LEU A 81 -20.92 -8.52 2.54
C LEU A 81 -22.31 -7.87 2.56
N SER A 82 -22.64 -7.22 3.66
CA SER A 82 -23.84 -6.40 3.83
C SER A 82 -23.52 -5.02 4.39
N LEU A 83 -24.44 -4.08 4.20
CA LEU A 83 -24.41 -2.79 4.89
C LEU A 83 -24.90 -2.95 6.34
N ALA A 84 -24.65 -1.96 7.17
CA ALA A 84 -25.08 -1.96 8.58
C ALA A 84 -26.61 -2.06 8.78
N ASP A 85 -27.41 -1.70 7.76
CA ASP A 85 -28.86 -1.84 7.74
C ASP A 85 -29.33 -3.26 7.34
N GLY A 86 -28.41 -4.19 7.09
CA GLY A 86 -28.67 -5.57 6.69
C GLY A 86 -28.83 -5.76 5.18
N LYS A 87 -28.75 -4.70 4.36
CA LYS A 87 -28.82 -4.84 2.91
C LYS A 87 -27.62 -5.62 2.37
N LEU A 88 -27.88 -6.80 1.80
CA LEU A 88 -26.88 -7.63 1.14
C LEU A 88 -26.30 -6.91 -0.09
N VAL A 89 -24.98 -6.89 -0.19
CA VAL A 89 -24.23 -6.25 -1.29
C VAL A 89 -23.62 -7.30 -2.23
N GLU A 90 -22.99 -8.32 -1.66
CA GLU A 90 -22.42 -9.44 -2.41
C GLU A 90 -22.26 -10.68 -1.55
N ARG A 91 -22.26 -11.84 -2.21
CA ARG A 91 -21.90 -13.15 -1.68
C ARG A 91 -20.84 -13.74 -2.58
N LYS A 92 -19.79 -14.30 -1.99
CA LYS A 92 -18.69 -14.92 -2.71
C LYS A 92 -18.23 -16.18 -1.99
N ASP A 93 -18.06 -17.24 -2.75
CA ASP A 93 -17.58 -18.53 -2.26
C ASP A 93 -16.23 -18.84 -2.90
N ASN A 94 -15.37 -19.55 -2.17
CA ASN A 94 -14.04 -19.99 -2.58
C ASN A 94 -13.15 -18.85 -3.12
N VAL A 95 -13.17 -17.69 -2.45
CA VAL A 95 -12.32 -16.57 -2.82
C VAL A 95 -10.91 -16.80 -2.32
N GLU A 96 -9.96 -16.87 -3.24
CA GLU A 96 -8.53 -16.93 -2.93
C GLU A 96 -7.96 -15.53 -2.71
N ILE A 97 -7.46 -15.29 -1.50
CA ILE A 97 -6.77 -14.06 -1.09
C ILE A 97 -5.36 -14.38 -0.59
N GLN A 98 -4.41 -13.50 -0.87
CA GLN A 98 -3.09 -13.57 -0.24
C GLN A 98 -3.11 -12.75 1.05
N LEU A 99 -2.87 -13.39 2.20
CA LEU A 99 -2.96 -12.71 3.48
C LEU A 99 -1.90 -11.62 3.62
N GLY A 100 -2.33 -10.37 3.84
CA GLY A 100 -1.46 -9.21 3.99
C GLY A 100 -1.27 -8.39 2.71
N ASP A 101 -1.88 -8.80 1.59
CA ASP A 101 -1.84 -8.08 0.30
C ASP A 101 -3.06 -7.18 0.06
N CYS A 102 -4.07 -7.20 0.95
CA CYS A 102 -5.28 -6.36 0.83
C CYS A 102 -6.05 -6.59 -0.48
N ASP A 103 -6.20 -7.86 -0.86
CA ASP A 103 -6.90 -8.29 -2.09
C ASP A 103 -8.41 -7.95 -2.05
N VAL A 104 -8.99 -7.70 -0.87
CA VAL A 104 -10.43 -7.34 -0.70
C VAL A 104 -10.64 -6.03 0.05
N VAL A 105 -10.48 -6.01 1.37
CA VAL A 105 -10.47 -4.78 2.19
C VAL A 105 -9.55 -5.02 3.37
N GLN A 106 -8.91 -3.95 3.88
CA GLN A 106 -7.89 -4.07 4.93
C GLN A 106 -8.43 -4.72 6.21
N GLY A 107 -9.68 -4.43 6.57
CA GLY A 107 -10.32 -5.03 7.76
C GLY A 107 -10.53 -6.54 7.63
N LEU A 108 -10.76 -7.05 6.41
CA LEU A 108 -10.87 -8.49 6.17
C LEU A 108 -9.50 -9.17 6.31
N ASP A 109 -8.44 -8.56 5.74
CA ASP A 109 -7.06 -9.03 5.91
C ASP A 109 -6.67 -9.16 7.39
N VAL A 110 -7.00 -8.15 8.22
CA VAL A 110 -6.74 -8.19 9.66
C VAL A 110 -7.50 -9.33 10.33
N ALA A 111 -8.78 -9.50 10.01
CA ALA A 111 -9.62 -10.51 10.62
C ALA A 111 -9.17 -11.94 10.27
N VAL A 112 -8.89 -12.21 8.98
CA VAL A 112 -8.47 -13.53 8.50
C VAL A 112 -7.17 -13.99 9.16
N GLY A 113 -6.20 -13.10 9.39
CA GLY A 113 -4.99 -13.43 10.13
C GLY A 113 -5.21 -13.81 11.60
N LEU A 114 -6.41 -13.55 12.13
CA LEU A 114 -6.82 -13.90 13.49
C LEU A 114 -7.90 -15.00 13.53
N MET A 115 -8.22 -15.60 12.38
CA MET A 115 -9.13 -16.74 12.27
C MET A 115 -8.38 -18.06 12.26
N ASN A 116 -8.97 -19.09 12.83
CA ASN A 116 -8.56 -20.47 12.62
C ASN A 116 -9.21 -21.04 11.35
N VAL A 117 -8.58 -22.02 10.70
CA VAL A 117 -9.20 -22.74 9.56
C VAL A 117 -10.47 -23.46 10.04
N GLY A 118 -11.55 -23.34 9.26
CA GLY A 118 -12.91 -23.77 9.59
C GLY A 118 -13.72 -22.77 10.42
N GLU A 119 -13.12 -21.67 10.87
CA GLU A 119 -13.83 -20.68 11.69
C GLU A 119 -14.84 -19.88 10.86
N LYS A 120 -16.04 -19.68 11.44
CA LYS A 120 -17.05 -18.75 10.92
C LYS A 120 -17.21 -17.59 11.88
N CYS A 121 -17.11 -16.36 11.39
CA CYS A 121 -17.27 -15.17 12.20
C CYS A 121 -18.04 -14.07 11.47
N ARG A 122 -18.64 -13.18 12.25
CA ARG A 122 -19.22 -11.92 11.79
C ARG A 122 -18.30 -10.77 12.15
N LEU A 123 -18.02 -9.90 11.19
CA LEU A 123 -17.17 -8.73 11.32
C LEU A 123 -18.00 -7.46 11.13
N LYS A 124 -17.77 -6.44 11.96
CA LYS A 124 -18.20 -5.06 11.70
C LYS A 124 -16.97 -4.22 11.43
N ILE A 125 -16.89 -3.63 10.25
CA ILE A 125 -15.70 -2.92 9.78
C ILE A 125 -16.07 -1.46 9.53
N GLU A 126 -15.34 -0.55 10.18
CA GLU A 126 -15.47 0.89 9.96
C GLU A 126 -14.97 1.29 8.56
N PRO A 127 -15.50 2.39 7.97
CA PRO A 127 -15.28 2.72 6.56
C PRO A 127 -13.79 2.82 6.20
N ARG A 128 -12.95 3.35 7.10
CA ARG A 128 -11.51 3.52 6.89
C ARG A 128 -10.79 2.20 6.57
N LEU A 129 -11.27 1.06 7.06
CA LEU A 129 -10.70 -0.26 6.81
C LEU A 129 -11.53 -1.08 5.81
N ALA A 130 -12.55 -0.46 5.21
CA ALA A 130 -13.43 -1.01 4.19
C ALA A 130 -13.35 -0.19 2.89
N PHE A 131 -14.41 0.53 2.52
CA PHE A 131 -14.53 1.28 1.26
C PHE A 131 -14.32 2.80 1.41
N GLY A 132 -13.92 3.26 2.59
CA GLY A 132 -13.49 4.62 2.88
C GLY A 132 -14.53 5.70 2.57
N THR A 133 -14.03 6.90 2.33
CA THR A 133 -14.82 8.09 1.96
C THR A 133 -15.36 8.01 0.54
N VAL A 134 -14.88 7.09 -0.28
CA VAL A 134 -15.29 6.94 -1.69
C VAL A 134 -16.50 6.00 -1.82
N GLY A 135 -16.63 4.99 -0.96
CA GLY A 135 -17.65 3.95 -1.10
C GLY A 135 -17.43 3.07 -2.34
N LEU A 136 -18.41 2.28 -2.76
CA LEU A 136 -18.39 1.50 -4.00
C LEU A 136 -19.72 1.71 -4.74
N SER A 137 -19.82 2.80 -5.50
CA SER A 137 -21.06 3.18 -6.18
C SER A 137 -21.51 2.13 -7.22
N PRO A 138 -22.81 1.83 -7.35
CA PRO A 138 -23.93 2.31 -6.52
C PRO A 138 -24.20 1.44 -5.27
N LYS A 139 -23.41 0.38 -5.06
CA LYS A 139 -23.67 -0.68 -4.08
C LYS A 139 -23.44 -0.24 -2.64
N ILE A 140 -22.36 0.51 -2.39
CA ILE A 140 -21.90 0.92 -1.07
C ILE A 140 -21.72 2.43 -1.07
N PRO A 141 -22.42 3.19 -0.20
CA PRO A 141 -22.25 4.62 -0.14
C PRO A 141 -20.90 5.01 0.49
N PRO A 142 -20.43 6.25 0.25
CA PRO A 142 -19.34 6.87 1.01
C PRO A 142 -19.49 6.71 2.52
N ASN A 143 -18.39 6.43 3.22
CA ASN A 143 -18.34 6.31 4.70
C ASN A 143 -19.30 5.25 5.28
N ALA A 144 -19.66 4.24 4.50
CA ALA A 144 -20.49 3.14 4.98
C ALA A 144 -19.71 2.19 5.88
N LYS A 145 -20.28 1.87 7.05
CA LYS A 145 -19.89 0.69 7.82
C LYS A 145 -20.39 -0.55 7.10
N VAL A 146 -19.58 -1.59 7.09
CA VAL A 146 -19.92 -2.86 6.44
C VAL A 146 -19.86 -4.01 7.42
N VAL A 147 -20.68 -5.01 7.16
CA VAL A 147 -20.74 -6.25 7.91
C VAL A 147 -20.34 -7.39 7.00
N TYR A 148 -19.34 -8.17 7.41
CA TYR A 148 -18.93 -9.37 6.72
C TYR A 148 -19.28 -10.60 7.55
N ASP A 149 -19.97 -11.56 6.97
CA ASP A 149 -20.00 -12.94 7.49
C ASP A 149 -18.95 -13.73 6.72
N VAL A 150 -17.95 -14.27 7.43
CA VAL A 150 -16.75 -14.86 6.82
C VAL A 150 -16.51 -16.26 7.35
N GLU A 151 -16.16 -17.17 6.46
CA GLU A 151 -15.62 -18.50 6.75
C GLU A 151 -14.19 -18.58 6.20
N LEU A 152 -13.23 -18.96 7.05
CA LEU A 152 -11.89 -19.33 6.59
C LEU A 152 -11.89 -20.82 6.24
N VAL A 153 -11.90 -21.15 4.96
CA VAL A 153 -12.05 -22.53 4.47
C VAL A 153 -10.71 -23.27 4.49
N ALA A 154 -9.65 -22.62 4.02
CA ALA A 154 -8.31 -23.21 3.94
C ALA A 154 -7.23 -22.14 4.01
N ALA A 155 -6.03 -22.54 4.42
CA ALA A 155 -4.83 -21.72 4.41
C ALA A 155 -3.64 -22.57 4.01
N GLU A 156 -2.97 -22.20 2.92
CA GLU A 156 -1.84 -22.92 2.35
C GLU A 156 -0.67 -21.95 2.09
N PRO A 157 0.59 -22.41 2.13
CA PRO A 157 1.72 -21.58 1.75
C PRO A 157 1.59 -21.04 0.32
N GLU A 158 2.12 -19.83 0.07
CA GLU A 158 2.27 -19.33 -1.30
C GLU A 158 3.26 -20.22 -2.06
N GLU A 159 2.90 -20.61 -3.28
CA GLU A 159 3.84 -21.23 -4.18
C GLU A 159 4.92 -20.21 -4.57
N ASP A 160 6.18 -20.65 -4.55
CA ASP A 160 7.28 -19.81 -4.99
C ASP A 160 7.05 -19.40 -6.46
N PRO A 161 7.10 -18.10 -6.81
CA PRO A 161 6.99 -17.66 -8.20
C PRO A 161 7.93 -18.39 -9.17
N GLU A 162 9.09 -18.88 -8.70
CA GLU A 162 10.01 -19.68 -9.51
C GLU A 162 9.49 -21.08 -9.86
N SER A 163 8.59 -21.62 -9.03
CA SER A 163 7.98 -22.93 -9.24
C SER A 163 6.79 -22.90 -10.20
N LEU A 164 6.27 -21.71 -10.48
CA LEU A 164 5.13 -21.47 -11.36
C LEU A 164 5.54 -21.42 -12.83
N SER A 165 4.68 -21.93 -13.71
CA SER A 165 4.81 -21.71 -15.16
C SER A 165 4.70 -20.23 -15.50
N ILE A 166 5.22 -19.82 -16.66
CA ILE A 166 5.13 -18.43 -17.12
C ILE A 166 3.68 -17.95 -17.23
N LEU A 167 2.77 -18.84 -17.64
CA LEU A 167 1.35 -18.52 -17.73
C LEU A 167 0.76 -18.26 -16.33
N GLU A 168 1.05 -19.11 -15.36
CA GLU A 168 0.60 -18.94 -13.97
C GLU A 168 1.17 -17.66 -13.35
N ARG A 169 2.47 -17.39 -13.55
CA ARG A 169 3.12 -16.14 -13.12
C ARG A 169 2.44 -14.92 -13.72
N LYS A 170 2.17 -14.95 -15.04
CA LYS A 170 1.48 -13.89 -15.77
C LYS A 170 0.07 -13.69 -15.20
N LEU A 171 -0.66 -14.77 -14.91
CA LEU A 171 -2.00 -14.72 -14.32
C LEU A 171 -1.99 -14.07 -12.93
N GLN A 172 -1.10 -14.53 -12.04
CA GLN A 172 -0.98 -13.99 -10.67
C GLN A 172 -0.54 -12.52 -10.67
N GLY A 173 0.49 -12.19 -11.46
CA GLY A 173 0.98 -10.83 -11.63
C GLY A 173 -0.13 -9.89 -12.15
N ASN A 174 -0.92 -10.34 -13.12
CA ASN A 174 -2.03 -9.56 -13.65
C ASN A 174 -3.19 -9.40 -12.66
N LYS A 175 -3.52 -10.43 -11.88
CA LYS A 175 -4.52 -10.32 -10.79
C LYS A 175 -4.13 -9.21 -9.81
N LYS A 176 -2.85 -9.15 -9.42
CA LYS A 176 -2.32 -8.10 -8.54
C LYS A 176 -2.26 -6.73 -9.23
N ARG A 177 -1.92 -6.67 -10.53
CA ARG A 177 -1.96 -5.43 -11.33
C ARG A 177 -3.37 -4.84 -11.40
N GLU A 178 -4.38 -5.65 -11.68
CA GLU A 178 -5.78 -5.23 -11.76
C GLU A 178 -6.28 -4.73 -10.42
N ARG A 179 -5.89 -5.42 -9.33
CA ARG A 179 -6.16 -4.97 -7.99
C ARG A 179 -5.52 -3.60 -7.68
N GLY A 180 -4.27 -3.41 -8.10
CA GLY A 180 -3.59 -2.11 -8.00
C GLY A 180 -4.29 -1.01 -8.80
N ASN A 181 -4.80 -1.32 -10.00
CA ASN A 181 -5.57 -0.38 -10.82
C ASN A 181 -6.87 0.04 -10.10
N TRP A 182 -7.54 -0.90 -9.44
CA TRP A 182 -8.76 -0.62 -8.68
C TRP A 182 -8.50 0.37 -7.53
N TRP A 183 -7.45 0.15 -6.72
CA TRP A 183 -7.05 1.09 -5.67
C TRP A 183 -6.61 2.45 -6.22
N TYR A 184 -5.84 2.45 -7.32
CA TYR A 184 -5.39 3.67 -7.98
C TYR A 184 -6.57 4.52 -8.49
N GLY A 185 -7.59 3.90 -9.08
CA GLY A 185 -8.78 4.59 -9.58
C GLY A 185 -9.56 5.34 -8.51
N ARG A 186 -9.41 4.94 -7.24
CA ARG A 186 -10.04 5.56 -6.07
C ARG A 186 -9.15 6.63 -5.40
N GLY A 187 -7.94 6.83 -5.91
CA GLY A 187 -6.95 7.72 -5.32
C GLY A 187 -6.15 7.13 -4.15
N GLU A 188 -6.33 5.84 -3.86
CA GLU A 188 -5.66 5.13 -2.77
C GLU A 188 -4.28 4.62 -3.21
N ASN A 189 -3.40 5.57 -3.53
CA ASN A 189 -2.14 5.30 -4.23
C ASN A 189 -1.16 4.41 -3.44
N THR A 190 -1.19 4.43 -2.10
CA THR A 190 -0.32 3.60 -1.27
C THR A 190 -0.64 2.11 -1.43
N LEU A 191 -1.93 1.75 -1.38
CA LEU A 191 -2.39 0.38 -1.59
C LEU A 191 -2.16 -0.04 -3.05
N ALA A 192 -2.36 0.87 -4.00
CA ALA A 192 -2.03 0.61 -5.40
C ALA A 192 -0.56 0.23 -5.59
N ILE A 193 0.38 0.99 -4.98
CA ILE A 193 1.82 0.68 -5.04
C ILE A 193 2.13 -0.68 -4.42
N GLN A 194 1.50 -1.03 -3.29
CA GLN A 194 1.68 -2.34 -2.67
C GLN A 194 1.25 -3.47 -3.63
N CYS A 195 0.08 -3.35 -4.26
CA CYS A 195 -0.38 -4.34 -5.24
C CYS A 195 0.53 -4.41 -6.47
N TYR A 196 1.05 -3.28 -6.96
CA TYR A 196 1.98 -3.30 -8.09
C TYR A 196 3.33 -3.92 -7.73
N ARG A 197 3.85 -3.72 -6.50
CA ARG A 197 5.04 -4.42 -6.02
C ARG A 197 4.81 -5.93 -5.99
N ARG A 198 3.67 -6.36 -5.42
CA ARG A 198 3.28 -7.78 -5.42
C ARG A 198 3.11 -8.34 -6.83
N ALA A 199 2.60 -7.55 -7.77
CA ALA A 199 2.55 -7.97 -9.17
C ALA A 199 3.94 -8.21 -9.76
N LEU A 200 4.92 -7.36 -9.42
CA LEU A 200 6.31 -7.51 -9.87
C LEU A 200 6.99 -8.74 -9.28
N ASP A 201 6.66 -9.17 -8.06
CA ASP A 201 7.18 -10.42 -7.49
C ASP A 201 6.91 -11.64 -8.41
N PHE A 202 5.83 -11.62 -9.21
CA PHE A 202 5.54 -12.66 -10.21
C PHE A 202 6.10 -12.37 -11.60
N LEU A 203 6.18 -11.09 -11.99
CA LEU A 203 6.51 -10.66 -13.36
C LEU A 203 7.98 -10.29 -13.58
N ASP A 204 8.76 -10.05 -12.53
CA ASP A 204 10.20 -9.76 -12.62
C ASP A 204 11.01 -11.03 -12.97
N GLU A 205 12.22 -10.82 -13.48
CA GLU A 205 13.22 -11.88 -13.63
C GLU A 205 13.64 -12.32 -12.23
N VAL A 206 13.41 -13.59 -11.88
CA VAL A 206 13.78 -14.12 -10.56
C VAL A 206 15.29 -14.42 -10.51
N GLU A 207 15.87 -14.69 -9.34
CA GLU A 207 17.32 -14.90 -9.09
C GLU A 207 17.87 -16.21 -9.71
N GLY A 208 17.45 -16.52 -10.94
CA GLY A 208 18.06 -17.48 -11.85
C GLY A 208 18.07 -16.98 -13.30
N GLY A 209 17.58 -15.76 -13.56
CA GLY A 209 17.23 -15.32 -14.91
C GLY A 209 15.94 -15.97 -15.40
N ILE A 210 15.61 -15.77 -16.67
CA ILE A 210 14.44 -16.39 -17.32
C ILE A 210 14.60 -17.92 -17.47
N THR A 211 15.76 -18.48 -17.16
CA THR A 211 16.02 -19.90 -17.33
C THR A 211 15.18 -20.73 -16.35
N PRO A 212 14.34 -21.66 -16.84
CA PRO A 212 13.54 -22.51 -15.99
C PRO A 212 14.43 -23.28 -15.00
N THR A 213 14.15 -23.14 -13.71
CA THR A 213 14.58 -24.12 -12.72
C THR A 213 14.04 -25.49 -13.14
N GLU A 214 14.87 -26.51 -13.02
CA GLU A 214 14.84 -27.81 -13.71
C GLU A 214 13.57 -28.69 -13.53
N LYS A 215 12.47 -28.16 -12.97
CA LYS A 215 11.31 -28.96 -12.54
C LYS A 215 10.09 -28.99 -13.47
N LYS A 216 10.00 -28.16 -14.51
CA LYS A 216 9.03 -28.32 -15.61
C LYS A 216 9.64 -27.86 -16.91
N SER A 217 10.18 -28.81 -17.68
CA SER A 217 10.70 -28.58 -19.04
C SER A 217 9.57 -28.33 -20.04
N GLU A 218 8.79 -27.27 -19.84
CA GLU A 218 8.00 -26.70 -20.92
C GLU A 218 8.94 -25.81 -21.74
N GLU A 219 9.00 -26.04 -23.06
CA GLU A 219 9.72 -25.14 -23.96
C GLU A 219 9.08 -23.75 -23.85
N VAL A 220 9.79 -22.85 -23.19
CA VAL A 220 9.38 -21.47 -23.05
C VAL A 220 9.57 -20.76 -24.38
N SER A 221 8.48 -20.40 -25.04
CA SER A 221 8.57 -19.61 -26.28
C SER A 221 9.03 -18.17 -26.01
N ASP A 222 9.85 -17.62 -26.91
CA ASP A 222 10.25 -16.21 -26.89
C ASP A 222 9.05 -15.25 -26.83
N SER A 223 7.92 -15.62 -27.47
CA SER A 223 6.68 -14.84 -27.41
C SER A 223 6.10 -14.78 -25.99
N ALA A 224 6.12 -15.88 -25.24
CA ALA A 224 5.59 -15.91 -23.87
C ALA A 224 6.44 -15.05 -22.92
N LEU A 225 7.75 -14.99 -23.16
CA LEU A 225 8.67 -14.14 -22.42
C LEU A 225 8.49 -12.67 -22.74
N GLN A 226 8.31 -12.35 -24.03
CA GLN A 226 8.00 -11.00 -24.48
C GLN A 226 6.69 -10.50 -23.85
N ASP A 227 5.67 -11.34 -23.84
CA ASP A 227 4.39 -11.08 -23.19
C ASP A 227 4.52 -10.78 -21.68
N LEU A 228 5.30 -11.59 -20.95
CA LEU A 228 5.56 -11.39 -19.53
C LEU A 228 6.28 -10.05 -19.28
N LEU A 229 7.26 -9.73 -20.13
CA LEU A 229 8.00 -8.47 -20.09
C LEU A 229 7.07 -7.27 -20.37
N GLU A 230 6.11 -7.39 -21.28
CA GLU A 230 5.14 -6.34 -21.57
C GLU A 230 4.21 -6.05 -20.37
N ASP A 231 3.73 -7.10 -19.70
CA ASP A 231 2.95 -6.95 -18.47
C ASP A 231 3.76 -6.30 -17.35
N ARG A 232 5.01 -6.73 -17.17
CA ARG A 232 5.96 -6.11 -16.23
C ARG A 232 6.14 -4.62 -16.50
N ILE A 233 6.38 -4.24 -17.76
CA ILE A 233 6.51 -2.84 -18.18
C ILE A 233 5.24 -2.04 -17.87
N SER A 234 4.07 -2.63 -18.12
CA SER A 234 2.78 -2.04 -17.79
C SER A 234 2.64 -1.76 -16.29
N VAL A 235 3.01 -2.73 -15.45
CA VAL A 235 3.02 -2.58 -13.98
C VAL A 235 3.98 -1.49 -13.52
N CYS A 236 5.24 -1.49 -13.98
CA CYS A 236 6.20 -0.43 -13.61
C CYS A 236 5.69 0.96 -13.99
N ASN A 237 5.04 1.08 -15.15
CA ASN A 237 4.47 2.34 -15.60
C ASN A 237 3.32 2.78 -14.67
N ASN A 238 2.39 1.89 -14.33
CA ASN A 238 1.28 2.18 -13.41
C ASN A 238 1.76 2.51 -11.99
N MET A 239 2.77 1.79 -11.50
CA MET A 239 3.41 2.07 -10.22
C MET A 239 4.04 3.47 -10.21
N ALA A 240 4.74 3.87 -11.29
CA ALA A 240 5.27 5.22 -11.41
C ALA A 240 4.17 6.28 -11.35
N ALA A 241 3.01 6.04 -11.96
CA ALA A 241 1.88 6.97 -11.89
C ALA A 241 1.36 7.14 -10.44
N ALA A 242 1.23 6.05 -9.68
CA ALA A 242 0.86 6.09 -8.28
C ALA A 242 1.91 6.78 -7.40
N GLN A 243 3.20 6.52 -7.64
CA GLN A 243 4.31 7.17 -6.94
C GLN A 243 4.34 8.69 -7.19
N ILE A 244 4.08 9.14 -8.42
CA ILE A 244 3.97 10.58 -8.76
C ILE A 244 2.86 11.26 -7.97
N LYS A 245 1.72 10.59 -7.77
CA LYS A 245 0.59 11.13 -6.98
C LYS A 245 0.94 11.32 -5.50
N LEU A 246 1.90 10.56 -4.99
CA LEU A 246 2.42 10.66 -3.62
C LEU A 246 3.70 11.50 -3.52
N GLU A 247 4.11 12.18 -4.61
CA GLU A 247 5.34 12.98 -4.67
C GLU A 247 6.64 12.19 -4.39
N LEU A 248 6.59 10.86 -4.52
CA LEU A 248 7.73 9.97 -4.38
C LEU A 248 8.56 9.98 -5.67
N TYR A 249 9.13 11.14 -6.01
CA TYR A 249 9.73 11.41 -7.31
C TYR A 249 10.92 10.52 -7.65
N ASP A 250 11.80 10.22 -6.68
CA ASP A 250 12.97 9.38 -6.94
C ASP A 250 12.56 7.93 -7.19
N ALA A 251 11.60 7.41 -6.43
CA ALA A 251 11.01 6.08 -6.69
C ALA A 251 10.32 6.03 -8.06
N ALA A 252 9.59 7.09 -8.43
CA ALA A 252 8.97 7.19 -9.76
C ALA A 252 10.01 7.19 -10.88
N LEU A 253 11.13 7.91 -10.74
CA LEU A 253 12.21 7.93 -11.72
C LEU A 253 12.84 6.54 -11.89
N ASN A 254 13.06 5.81 -10.80
CA ASN A 254 13.58 4.43 -10.86
C ASN A 254 12.63 3.51 -11.64
N SER A 255 11.34 3.53 -11.31
CA SER A 255 10.32 2.75 -12.01
C SER A 255 10.25 3.09 -13.51
N LEU A 256 10.34 4.38 -13.86
CA LEU A 256 10.33 4.84 -15.25
C LEU A 256 11.62 4.49 -15.98
N GLN A 257 12.77 4.48 -15.30
CA GLN A 257 14.04 4.06 -15.87
C GLN A 257 14.01 2.58 -16.25
N THR A 258 13.42 1.72 -15.41
CA THR A 258 13.20 0.31 -15.74
C THR A 258 12.39 0.15 -17.03
N VAL A 259 11.31 0.91 -17.19
CA VAL A 259 10.51 0.91 -18.42
C VAL A 259 11.32 1.38 -19.63
N LEU A 260 12.03 2.50 -19.50
CA LEU A 260 12.77 3.11 -20.61
C LEU A 260 14.05 2.34 -21.00
N ARG A 261 14.56 1.48 -20.12
CA ARG A 261 15.64 0.55 -20.44
C ARG A 261 15.17 -0.52 -21.43
N CYS A 262 13.95 -1.03 -21.24
CA CYS A 262 13.33 -2.03 -22.12
C CYS A 262 12.68 -1.40 -23.36
N GLN A 263 11.98 -0.27 -23.19
CA GLN A 263 11.29 0.46 -24.25
C GLN A 263 11.71 1.93 -24.26
N PRO A 264 12.85 2.29 -24.89
CA PRO A 264 13.38 3.66 -24.89
C PRO A 264 12.45 4.71 -25.49
N ASN A 265 11.51 4.29 -26.32
CA ASN A 265 10.56 5.13 -27.05
C ASN A 265 9.14 5.10 -26.43
N ASN A 266 8.98 4.58 -25.21
CA ASN A 266 7.67 4.54 -24.54
C ASN A 266 7.19 5.96 -24.19
N VAL A 267 6.23 6.48 -24.98
CA VAL A 267 5.69 7.84 -24.85
C VAL A 267 5.11 8.09 -23.46
N LYS A 268 4.37 7.13 -22.89
CA LYS A 268 3.78 7.27 -21.54
C LYS A 268 4.85 7.43 -20.47
N ALA A 269 5.92 6.64 -20.54
CA ALA A 269 7.02 6.70 -19.59
C ALA A 269 7.84 8.00 -19.75
N LEU A 270 8.15 8.42 -20.98
CA LEU A 270 8.84 9.69 -21.26
C LEU A 270 8.03 10.89 -20.75
N PHE A 271 6.72 10.90 -20.98
CA PHE A 271 5.83 11.95 -20.51
C PHE A 271 5.73 11.99 -18.99
N ARG A 272 5.59 10.84 -18.31
CA ARG A 272 5.61 10.73 -16.85
C ARG A 272 6.95 11.20 -16.27
N LYS A 273 8.07 10.81 -16.89
CA LYS A 273 9.42 11.23 -16.47
C LYS A 273 9.59 12.74 -16.59
N ALA A 274 9.08 13.36 -17.66
CA ALA A 274 9.08 14.80 -17.81
C ALA A 274 8.27 15.52 -16.71
N LYS A 275 7.09 14.99 -16.35
CA LYS A 275 6.29 15.53 -15.24
C LYS A 275 7.06 15.48 -13.90
N VAL A 276 7.79 14.40 -13.64
CA VAL A 276 8.63 14.30 -12.45
C VAL A 276 9.75 15.33 -12.46
N HIS A 277 10.51 15.45 -13.55
CA HIS A 277 11.58 16.45 -13.65
C HIS A 277 11.04 17.89 -13.52
N LYS A 278 9.88 18.19 -14.12
CA LYS A 278 9.19 19.47 -13.95
C LYS A 278 8.86 19.74 -12.47
N ALA A 279 8.34 18.74 -11.76
CA ALA A 279 8.04 18.87 -10.33
C ALA A 279 9.30 19.08 -9.47
N LYS A 280 10.42 18.44 -9.85
CA LYS A 280 11.75 18.67 -9.24
C LYS A 280 12.43 19.97 -9.69
N ASN A 281 11.74 20.83 -10.45
CA ASN A 281 12.25 22.07 -11.05
C ASN A 281 13.45 21.87 -12.02
N ASP A 282 13.67 20.66 -12.51
CA ASP A 282 14.66 20.34 -13.54
C ASP A 282 14.01 20.47 -14.92
N LEU A 283 13.80 21.72 -15.35
CA LEU A 283 13.08 22.02 -16.57
C LEU A 283 13.83 21.56 -17.83
N ASN A 284 15.16 21.55 -17.80
CA ASN A 284 15.98 21.12 -18.93
C ASN A 284 15.82 19.62 -19.19
N ALA A 285 15.89 18.78 -18.15
CA ALA A 285 15.66 17.35 -18.31
C ALA A 285 14.22 17.05 -18.71
N ALA A 286 13.25 17.81 -18.20
CA ALA A 286 11.85 17.67 -18.58
C ALA A 286 11.62 17.94 -20.08
N VAL A 287 12.18 19.03 -20.61
CA VAL A 287 12.10 19.34 -22.06
C VAL A 287 12.78 18.26 -22.89
N LYS A 288 13.94 17.74 -22.45
CA LYS A 288 14.63 16.65 -23.16
C LYS A 288 13.74 15.40 -23.27
N CYS A 289 13.06 15.03 -22.19
CA CYS A 289 12.14 13.89 -22.19
C CYS A 289 10.94 14.12 -23.12
N LEU A 290 10.34 15.32 -23.09
CA LEU A 290 9.17 15.63 -23.94
C LEU A 290 9.53 15.76 -25.42
N LYS A 291 10.70 16.30 -25.77
CA LYS A 291 11.17 16.33 -27.16
C LYS A 291 11.31 14.92 -27.71
N LYS A 292 11.90 14.00 -26.94
CA LYS A 292 11.97 12.59 -27.33
C LYS A 292 10.58 11.97 -27.48
N ALA A 293 9.62 12.34 -26.62
CA ALA A 293 8.24 11.86 -26.74
C ALA A 293 7.55 12.40 -28.02
N ASP A 294 7.82 13.66 -28.38
CA ASP A 294 7.29 14.32 -29.58
C ASP A 294 7.91 13.75 -30.87
N GLU A 295 9.19 13.38 -30.85
CA GLU A 295 9.85 12.68 -31.97
C GLU A 295 9.18 11.33 -32.28
N VAL A 296 8.75 10.60 -31.25
CA VAL A 296 8.09 9.29 -31.40
C VAL A 296 6.62 9.44 -31.78
N SER A 297 5.91 10.44 -31.23
CA SER A 297 4.50 10.69 -31.50
C SER A 297 4.27 12.17 -31.81
N PRO A 298 4.59 12.60 -33.06
CA PRO A 298 4.37 13.97 -33.49
C PRO A 298 2.89 14.33 -33.40
N SER A 299 2.57 15.56 -33.01
CA SER A 299 1.20 16.08 -32.86
C SER A 299 0.40 15.52 -31.68
N ASN A 300 1.05 14.91 -30.70
CA ASN A 300 0.36 14.53 -29.46
C ASN A 300 -0.02 15.81 -28.64
N PRO A 301 -1.32 16.09 -28.43
CA PRO A 301 -1.77 17.33 -27.80
C PRO A 301 -1.31 17.47 -26.35
N ASP A 302 -1.21 16.36 -25.62
CA ASP A 302 -0.77 16.38 -24.21
C ASP A 302 0.72 16.73 -24.12
N VAL A 303 1.55 16.16 -25.00
CA VAL A 303 3.00 16.45 -25.05
C VAL A 303 3.24 17.91 -25.44
N GLN A 304 2.54 18.41 -26.46
CA GLN A 304 2.65 19.79 -26.93
C GLN A 304 2.21 20.81 -25.87
N LYS A 305 1.07 20.55 -25.21
CA LYS A 305 0.58 21.40 -24.11
C LYS A 305 1.57 21.44 -22.94
N GLU A 306 2.15 20.30 -22.58
CA GLU A 306 3.14 20.23 -21.51
C GLU A 306 4.45 20.94 -21.88
N LEU A 307 4.94 20.78 -23.12
CA LEU A 307 6.11 21.51 -23.65
C LEU A 307 5.89 23.03 -23.58
N ALA A 308 4.74 23.51 -24.04
CA ALA A 308 4.39 24.93 -23.97
C ALA A 308 4.35 25.43 -22.52
N SER A 309 3.79 24.63 -21.60
CA SER A 309 3.76 24.93 -20.17
C SER A 309 5.16 25.08 -19.58
N ILE A 310 6.07 24.15 -19.87
CA ILE A 310 7.44 24.18 -19.36
C ILE A 310 8.24 25.34 -19.98
N ASN A 311 8.11 25.58 -21.28
CA ASN A 311 8.78 26.71 -21.95
C ASN A 311 8.36 28.06 -21.35
N LYS A 312 7.06 28.24 -21.05
CA LYS A 312 6.56 29.45 -20.36
C LYS A 312 7.18 29.58 -18.97
N LEU A 313 7.31 28.49 -18.23
CA LEU A 313 7.94 28.48 -16.91
C LEU A 313 9.43 28.83 -16.99
N MET A 314 10.17 28.26 -17.95
CA MET A 314 11.58 28.58 -18.20
C MET A 314 11.77 30.06 -18.57
N GLN A 315 10.90 30.63 -19.40
CA GLN A 315 10.95 32.06 -19.74
C GLN A 315 10.74 32.93 -18.49
N LYS A 316 9.78 32.57 -17.64
CA LYS A 316 9.54 33.27 -16.37
C LYS A 316 10.73 33.19 -15.43
N GLN A 317 11.37 32.03 -15.28
CA GLN A 317 12.58 31.85 -14.48
C GLN A 317 13.73 32.72 -15.01
N LYS A 318 14.01 32.67 -16.32
CA LYS A 318 15.03 33.50 -16.95
C LYS A 318 14.77 35.00 -16.76
N ALA A 319 13.52 35.44 -16.87
CA ALA A 319 13.17 36.84 -16.64
C ALA A 319 13.40 37.25 -15.17
N SER A 320 13.01 36.40 -14.23
CA SER A 320 13.24 36.62 -12.79
C SER A 320 14.73 36.64 -12.44
N GLU A 321 15.52 35.71 -12.99
CA GLU A 321 16.98 35.65 -12.81
C GLU A 321 17.67 36.90 -13.36
N ARG A 322 17.26 37.37 -14.54
CA ARG A 322 17.77 38.62 -15.13
C ARG A 322 17.47 39.83 -14.24
N GLU A 323 16.25 39.93 -13.71
CA GLU A 323 15.88 41.02 -12.81
C GLU A 323 16.64 40.94 -11.47
N LEU A 324 16.82 39.74 -10.92
CA LEU A 324 17.61 39.52 -9.71
C LEU A 324 19.09 39.91 -9.93
N ALA A 325 19.68 39.44 -11.03
CA ALA A 325 21.04 39.80 -11.42
C ALA A 325 21.19 41.30 -11.62
N ARG A 326 20.19 41.96 -12.24
CA ARG A 326 20.16 43.42 -12.41
C ARG A 326 20.17 44.13 -11.06
N ARG A 327 19.41 43.67 -10.05
CA ARG A 327 19.40 44.28 -8.70
C ARG A 327 20.68 44.01 -7.91
N MET A 328 21.24 42.82 -8.05
CA MET A 328 22.46 42.43 -7.33
C MET A 328 23.73 43.09 -7.90
N PHE A 329 23.78 43.33 -9.21
CA PHE A 329 25.00 43.77 -9.91
C PHE A 329 24.85 45.06 -10.74
N GLY A 330 23.64 45.62 -10.88
CA GLY A 330 23.40 46.93 -11.49
C GLY A 330 22.79 47.91 -10.48
N ASP A 331 23.32 49.09 -10.20
CA ASP A 331 24.47 49.84 -10.71
C ASP A 331 25.51 50.02 -9.60
N ARG A 332 26.76 49.57 -9.82
CA ARG A 332 27.96 50.11 -9.14
C ARG A 332 28.58 51.27 -9.92
N LYS A 333 27.78 52.00 -10.70
CA LYS A 333 28.15 53.34 -11.16
C LYS A 333 27.72 54.31 -10.09
N THR A 334 28.70 54.85 -9.38
CA THR A 334 28.62 56.11 -8.64
C THR A 334 27.96 57.18 -9.52
N SER A 335 26.64 57.27 -9.46
CA SER A 335 25.94 58.43 -9.98
C SER A 335 25.85 59.43 -8.83
N VAL A 336 26.84 60.34 -8.79
CA VAL A 336 26.60 61.66 -8.24
C VAL A 336 25.58 62.30 -9.18
N LYS A 337 24.29 62.09 -8.90
CA LYS A 337 23.21 62.90 -9.47
C LYS A 337 22.75 63.84 -8.36
N GLU A 338 22.91 65.13 -8.62
CA GLU A 338 22.37 66.21 -7.82
C GLU A 338 20.90 65.94 -7.47
N LYS A 339 20.59 66.03 -6.18
CA LYS A 339 19.22 65.99 -5.68
C LYS A 339 18.46 67.19 -6.22
N LYS A 340 17.57 66.98 -7.19
CA LYS A 340 16.40 67.84 -7.34
C LYS A 340 15.35 67.40 -6.33
N ASN A 341 14.92 68.36 -5.50
CA ASN A 341 13.92 68.25 -4.44
C ASN A 341 12.71 67.40 -4.86
N GLU A 342 12.63 66.17 -4.38
CA GLU A 342 11.36 65.45 -4.28
C GLU A 342 10.57 65.99 -3.09
N SER A 343 9.29 66.29 -3.36
CA SER A 343 8.31 66.80 -2.41
C SER A 343 8.25 65.97 -1.13
N LYS A 344 8.38 66.66 0.02
CA LYS A 344 8.29 66.13 1.39
C LYS A 344 7.01 65.30 1.66
N HIS A 345 6.01 65.38 0.79
CA HIS A 345 4.72 64.70 0.97
C HIS A 345 4.79 63.17 0.75
N ASN A 346 5.69 62.68 -0.12
CA ASN A 346 5.78 61.24 -0.40
C ASN A 346 6.54 60.48 0.70
N ILE A 347 7.56 61.09 1.31
CA ILE A 347 8.35 60.44 2.38
C ILE A 347 7.48 60.21 3.63
N LEU A 348 6.59 61.15 3.96
CA LEU A 348 5.68 61.01 5.09
C LEU A 348 4.70 59.83 4.89
N LEU A 349 4.18 59.67 3.67
CA LEU A 349 3.19 58.65 3.33
C LEU A 349 3.77 57.22 3.40
N TRP A 350 5.02 57.02 2.96
CA TRP A 350 5.71 55.72 3.05
C TRP A 350 6.19 55.39 4.48
N SER A 351 6.54 56.40 5.28
CA SER A 351 6.86 56.18 6.70
C SER A 351 5.62 55.76 7.52
N ALA A 352 4.45 56.32 7.20
CA ALA A 352 3.20 55.99 7.88
C ALA A 352 2.71 54.56 7.58
N THR A 353 2.90 54.07 6.35
CA THR A 353 2.49 52.69 5.96
C THR A 353 3.41 51.62 6.56
N LEU A 354 4.71 51.90 6.68
CA LEU A 354 5.66 51.03 7.38
C LEU A 354 5.40 50.98 8.89
N ALA A 355 5.07 52.11 9.51
CA ALA A 355 4.71 52.14 10.94
C ALA A 355 3.39 51.38 11.22
N ALA A 356 2.39 51.53 10.35
CA ALA A 356 1.10 50.84 10.49
C ALA A 356 1.23 49.30 10.36
N SER A 357 2.09 48.81 9.46
CA SER A 357 2.30 47.37 9.27
C SER A 357 3.08 46.73 10.43
N PHE A 358 4.01 47.46 11.05
CA PHE A 358 4.72 46.99 12.25
C PHE A 358 3.80 46.91 13.48
N ALA A 359 2.88 47.88 13.64
CA ALA A 359 1.92 47.89 14.75
C ALA A 359 0.93 46.71 14.68
N ILE A 360 0.45 46.36 13.48
CA ILE A 360 -0.45 45.21 13.28
C ILE A 360 0.26 43.89 13.63
N GLY A 361 1.54 43.75 13.27
CA GLY A 361 2.34 42.57 13.64
C GLY A 361 2.50 42.39 15.15
N LEU A 362 2.76 43.47 15.88
CA LEU A 362 2.91 43.43 17.35
C LEU A 362 1.59 43.12 18.07
N VAL A 363 0.47 43.67 17.59
CA VAL A 363 -0.87 43.35 18.13
C VAL A 363 -1.24 41.88 17.86
N GLY A 364 -0.91 41.36 16.67
CA GLY A 364 -1.11 39.95 16.34
C GLY A 364 -0.29 39.00 17.22
N ILE A 365 0.96 39.35 17.52
CA ILE A 365 1.83 38.57 18.41
C ILE A 365 1.33 38.63 19.86
N ALA A 366 0.86 39.79 20.34
CA ALA A 366 0.29 39.92 21.67
C ALA A 366 -1.03 39.15 21.82
N ALA A 367 -1.92 39.22 20.82
CA ALA A 367 -3.17 38.47 20.79
C ALA A 367 -2.95 36.95 20.70
N TYR A 368 -1.94 36.51 19.95
CA TYR A 368 -1.54 35.10 19.89
C TYR A 368 -1.04 34.62 21.26
N ARG A 369 -0.19 35.40 21.94
CA ARG A 369 0.30 35.05 23.27
C ARG A 369 -0.79 35.04 24.35
N LEU A 370 -1.82 35.88 24.24
CA LEU A 370 -2.97 35.90 25.16
C LEU A 370 -3.99 34.78 24.91
N LYS A 371 -4.01 34.18 23.71
CA LYS A 371 -4.93 33.10 23.35
C LYS A 371 -4.36 31.70 23.64
N PHE A 372 -3.04 31.58 23.78
CA PHE A 372 -2.32 30.31 23.96
C PHE A 372 -1.42 30.28 25.21
N ALA A 373 -1.54 31.26 26.10
CA ALA A 373 -1.14 31.20 27.51
C ALA A 373 -2.41 31.00 28.35
#